data_AF-A0A0B8P8X1-F1
#
_entry.id   AF-A0A0B8P8X1-F1
#
_cell.length_a   1.000
_cell.length_b   1.000
_cell.length_c   1.000
_cell.angle_alpha   90.00
_cell.angle_beta   90.00
_cell.angle_gamma   90.00
#
_symmetry.space_group_name_H-M   'P 1'
#
loop_
_entity.id
_entity.type
_entity.pdbx_description
1 polymer ?
#
loop_
_entity_poly.entity_id
_entity_poly.type
_entity_poly.pdbx_seq_one_letter_code
_entity_poly.pdbx_strand_id
1 'polypeptide(L)'
;MLIAMGSSAHAEVSGSHALMLVAEELGIGLVVGLGFAFIGAKLLTLSAQKEWLSEVWVQLTVATLALASFGVAQTLHGSGYIAAFSGGLLFGHLHEKHTHKLVLTTESIAELFAMLTWILFGAAVVSQVFDLFDGTIILYAAISLTLVRMLPIYLSFLGTDVPNAQRLFMGWFGPRGLASIVFAVIVIEAGLPGGKFIALVVTCTVFMSLVLHGITAKPLANRIGK
;
A
#
# COMPACT_ATOMS: atom_id res chain seq x y z
N MET A 1 -10.19 -9.99 -7.68
CA MET A 1 -11.58 -10.45 -7.81
C MET A 1 -12.60 -9.31 -7.79
N LEU A 2 -12.43 -8.28 -6.93
CA LEU A 2 -13.26 -7.04 -6.93
C LEU A 2 -13.47 -6.40 -8.32
N ILE A 3 -12.50 -6.54 -9.20
CA ILE A 3 -12.53 -5.98 -10.55
C ILE A 3 -13.30 -6.87 -11.56
N ALA A 4 -13.35 -8.19 -11.37
CA ALA A 4 -14.08 -9.09 -12.28
C ALA A 4 -15.59 -8.84 -12.26
N MET A 5 -16.14 -8.32 -11.17
CA MET A 5 -17.56 -8.02 -11.03
C MET A 5 -17.98 -6.65 -11.59
N GLY A 6 -17.03 -5.73 -11.82
CA GLY A 6 -17.31 -4.46 -12.51
C GLY A 6 -17.66 -4.64 -14.00
N SER A 7 -17.36 -5.82 -14.56
CA SER A 7 -17.71 -6.23 -15.92
C SER A 7 -19.15 -6.74 -16.05
N SER A 8 -19.77 -7.15 -14.94
CA SER A 8 -21.13 -7.70 -14.91
C SER A 8 -22.16 -6.58 -14.77
N ALA A 9 -22.38 -5.81 -15.83
CA ALA A 9 -23.29 -4.64 -15.87
C ALA A 9 -24.80 -4.93 -15.61
N HIS A 10 -25.18 -6.11 -15.13
CA HIS A 10 -26.60 -6.49 -14.91
C HIS A 10 -26.89 -7.37 -13.69
N ALA A 11 -25.93 -7.63 -12.79
CA ALA A 11 -26.26 -8.29 -11.53
C ALA A 11 -26.38 -7.23 -10.43
N GLU A 12 -27.57 -7.07 -9.84
CA GLU A 12 -27.71 -6.40 -8.54
C GLU A 12 -26.82 -7.14 -7.53
N VAL A 13 -25.59 -6.66 -7.37
CA VAL A 13 -24.70 -7.13 -6.32
C VAL A 13 -25.30 -6.65 -5.01
N SER A 14 -26.11 -7.50 -4.37
CA SER A 14 -26.64 -7.23 -3.05
C SER A 14 -25.48 -6.93 -2.10
N GLY A 15 -25.60 -5.85 -1.30
CA GLY A 15 -24.53 -5.39 -0.41
C GLY A 15 -24.00 -6.47 0.54
N SER A 16 -24.80 -7.51 0.82
CA SER A 16 -24.37 -8.69 1.58
C SER A 16 -23.24 -9.48 0.90
N HIS A 17 -23.28 -9.62 -0.44
CA HIS A 17 -22.27 -10.35 -1.20
C HIS A 17 -20.96 -9.57 -1.27
N ALA A 18 -21.04 -8.24 -1.43
CA ALA A 18 -19.86 -7.39 -1.40
C ALA A 18 -19.17 -7.41 -0.03
N LEU A 19 -19.96 -7.36 1.06
CA LEU A 19 -19.42 -7.48 2.42
C LEU A 19 -18.79 -8.84 2.69
N MET A 20 -19.43 -9.92 2.21
CA MET A 20 -18.90 -11.27 2.36
C MET A 20 -17.56 -11.45 1.62
N LEU A 21 -17.45 -10.92 0.40
CA LEU A 21 -16.20 -10.93 -0.37
C LEU A 21 -15.08 -10.15 0.33
N VAL A 22 -15.40 -8.97 0.87
CA VAL A 22 -14.41 -8.18 1.63
C VAL A 22 -13.97 -8.94 2.89
N ALA A 23 -14.91 -9.55 3.60
CA ALA A 23 -14.59 -10.36 4.79
C ALA A 23 -13.73 -11.58 4.44
N GLU A 24 -14.00 -12.24 3.31
CA GLU A 24 -13.23 -13.37 2.81
C GLU A 24 -11.80 -12.97 2.42
N GLU A 25 -11.66 -11.93 1.59
CA GLU A 25 -10.36 -11.42 1.14
C GLU A 25 -9.48 -10.97 2.33
N LEU A 26 -10.08 -10.27 3.30
CA LEU A 26 -9.39 -9.86 4.52
C LEU A 26 -9.08 -11.03 5.44
N GLY A 27 -10.04 -11.93 5.66
CA GLY A 27 -9.94 -13.05 6.58
C GLY A 27 -8.90 -14.07 6.13
N ILE A 28 -8.97 -14.50 4.87
CA ILE A 28 -8.00 -15.44 4.28
C ILE A 28 -6.62 -14.79 4.24
N GLY A 29 -6.52 -13.54 3.80
CA GLY A 29 -5.25 -12.81 3.80
C GLY A 29 -4.61 -12.78 5.19
N LEU A 30 -5.38 -12.41 6.22
CA LEU A 30 -4.90 -12.38 7.61
C LEU A 30 -4.45 -13.75 8.10
N VAL A 31 -5.26 -14.79 7.93
CA VAL A 31 -4.93 -16.15 8.41
C VAL A 31 -3.67 -16.69 7.73
N VAL A 32 -3.56 -16.53 6.40
CA VAL A 32 -2.39 -16.95 5.64
C VAL A 32 -1.16 -16.16 6.07
N GLY A 33 -1.26 -14.83 6.19
CA GLY A 33 -0.17 -13.96 6.61
C GLY A 33 0.39 -14.32 7.98
N LEU A 34 -0.49 -14.44 8.98
CA LEU A 34 -0.11 -14.82 10.34
C LEU A 34 0.45 -16.24 10.40
N GLY A 35 -0.14 -17.19 9.68
CA GLY A 35 0.32 -18.57 9.60
C GLY A 35 1.74 -18.67 9.03
N PHE A 36 1.99 -18.04 7.89
CA PHE A 36 3.31 -18.00 7.26
C PHE A 36 4.33 -17.31 8.17
N ALA A 37 3.99 -16.16 8.76
CA ALA A 37 4.89 -15.46 9.67
C ALA A 37 5.27 -16.29 10.89
N PHE A 38 4.31 -16.96 11.52
CA PHE A 38 4.58 -17.82 12.68
C PHE A 38 5.45 -19.02 12.32
N ILE A 39 5.12 -19.73 11.24
CA ILE A 39 5.88 -20.90 10.77
C ILE A 39 7.29 -20.47 10.35
N GLY A 40 7.39 -19.43 9.52
CA GLY A 40 8.65 -18.89 9.03
C GLY A 40 9.55 -18.39 10.16
N ALA A 41 9.00 -17.69 11.15
CA ALA A 41 9.73 -17.24 12.33
C ALA A 41 10.29 -18.42 13.13
N LYS A 42 9.50 -19.47 13.38
CA LYS A 42 9.96 -20.67 14.08
C LYS A 42 11.04 -21.42 13.31
N LEU A 43 10.82 -21.64 12.00
CA LEU A 43 11.79 -22.33 11.15
C LEU A 43 13.12 -21.58 11.08
N LEU A 44 13.08 -20.25 11.00
CA LEU A 44 14.27 -19.41 11.02
C LEU A 44 15.05 -19.59 12.33
N THR A 45 14.38 -19.48 13.48
CA THR A 45 15.02 -19.68 14.79
C THR A 45 15.62 -21.07 14.95
N LEU A 46 14.90 -22.12 14.55
CA LEU A 46 15.37 -23.50 14.63
C LEU A 46 16.57 -23.75 13.72
N SER A 47 16.57 -23.17 12.52
CA SER A 47 17.66 -23.34 11.55
C SER A 47 18.90 -22.54 11.98
N ALA A 48 18.71 -21.36 12.58
CA ALA A 48 19.79 -20.57 13.16
C ALA A 48 20.46 -21.27 14.34
N GLN A 49 19.69 -21.91 15.23
CA GLN A 49 20.23 -22.69 16.36
C GLN A 49 21.06 -23.90 15.92
N LYS A 50 20.80 -24.43 14.72
CA LYS A 50 21.55 -25.56 14.15
C LYS A 50 22.69 -25.12 13.22
N GLU A 51 22.96 -23.81 13.12
CA GLU A 51 23.98 -23.23 12.23
C GLU A 51 23.77 -23.59 10.75
N TRP A 52 22.53 -23.84 10.32
CA TRP A 52 22.20 -24.22 8.95
C TRP A 52 22.15 -23.03 7.97
N LEU A 53 22.13 -21.81 8.50
CA LEU A 53 21.92 -20.60 7.72
C LEU A 53 23.15 -19.71 7.76
N SER A 54 23.67 -19.36 6.59
CA SER A 54 24.63 -18.26 6.47
C SER A 54 23.93 -16.91 6.58
N GLU A 55 24.67 -15.84 6.85
CA GLU A 55 24.11 -14.49 6.95
C GLU A 55 23.35 -14.05 5.68
N VAL A 56 23.77 -14.53 4.51
CA VAL A 56 23.12 -14.24 3.22
C VAL A 56 21.75 -14.92 3.11
N TRP A 57 21.64 -16.20 3.50
CA TRP A 57 20.40 -16.96 3.41
C TRP A 57 19.32 -16.45 4.38
N VAL A 58 19.74 -15.98 5.55
CA VAL A 58 18.84 -15.35 6.53
C VAL A 58 18.14 -14.13 5.92
N GLN A 59 18.87 -13.27 5.21
CA GLN A 59 18.34 -12.05 4.61
C GLN A 59 17.31 -12.33 3.52
N LEU A 60 17.51 -13.39 2.72
CA LEU A 60 16.57 -13.77 1.66
C LEU A 60 15.28 -14.39 2.20
N THR A 61 15.31 -14.93 3.41
CA THR A 61 14.18 -15.65 4.01
C THR A 61 12.99 -14.72 4.24
N VAL A 62 13.22 -13.49 4.71
CA VAL A 62 12.13 -12.53 5.00
C VAL A 62 11.41 -12.11 3.72
N ALA A 63 12.15 -11.74 2.67
CA ALA A 63 11.58 -11.41 1.36
C ALA A 63 10.81 -12.60 0.77
N THR A 64 11.37 -13.81 0.86
CA THR A 64 10.72 -15.03 0.38
C THR A 64 9.43 -15.31 1.14
N LEU A 65 9.42 -15.11 2.46
CA LEU A 65 8.22 -15.31 3.28
C LEU A 65 7.12 -14.31 2.94
N ALA A 66 7.48 -13.05 2.71
CA ALA A 66 6.55 -12.03 2.26
C ALA A 66 5.94 -12.38 0.90
N LEU A 67 6.76 -12.79 -0.07
CA LEU A 67 6.29 -13.21 -1.41
C LEU A 67 5.45 -14.49 -1.37
N ALA A 68 5.85 -15.48 -0.56
CA ALA A 68 5.11 -16.72 -0.40
C ALA A 68 3.75 -16.50 0.26
N SER A 69 3.69 -15.69 1.33
CA SER A 69 2.42 -15.34 1.97
C SER A 69 1.50 -14.58 1.01
N PHE A 70 2.03 -13.64 0.22
CA PHE A 70 1.28 -12.96 -0.84
C PHE A 70 0.72 -13.95 -1.86
N GLY A 71 1.59 -14.80 -2.43
CA GLY A 71 1.22 -15.73 -3.50
C GLY A 71 0.17 -16.75 -3.04
N VAL A 72 0.37 -17.36 -1.87
CA VAL A 72 -0.57 -18.36 -1.33
C VAL A 72 -1.91 -17.73 -1.01
N ALA A 73 -1.94 -16.56 -0.37
CA ALA A 73 -3.20 -15.88 -0.09
C ALA A 73 -3.96 -15.59 -1.39
N GLN A 74 -3.27 -15.10 -2.43
CA GLN A 74 -3.88 -14.83 -3.72
C GLN A 74 -4.49 -16.08 -4.38
N THR A 75 -3.81 -17.24 -4.28
CA THR A 75 -4.35 -18.51 -4.79
C THR A 75 -5.57 -19.02 -4.03
N LEU A 76 -5.72 -18.62 -2.77
CA LEU A 76 -6.85 -18.95 -1.90
C LEU A 76 -7.95 -17.89 -1.96
N HIS A 77 -7.92 -16.97 -2.94
CA HIS A 77 -8.87 -15.85 -3.05
C HIS A 77 -8.84 -14.88 -1.85
N GLY A 78 -7.73 -14.86 -1.11
CA GLY A 78 -7.41 -13.87 -0.09
C GLY A 78 -6.57 -12.72 -0.63
N SER A 79 -6.55 -11.61 0.10
CA SER A 79 -5.72 -10.47 -0.28
C SER A 79 -4.25 -10.75 0.04
N GLY A 80 -3.44 -10.95 -1.01
CA GLY A 80 -1.99 -11.11 -0.86
C GLY A 80 -1.31 -9.94 -0.15
N TYR A 81 -1.80 -8.71 -0.35
CA TYR A 81 -1.28 -7.52 0.33
C TYR A 81 -1.50 -7.58 1.84
N ILE A 82 -2.69 -8.01 2.27
CA ILE A 82 -3.02 -8.17 3.69
C ILE A 82 -2.20 -9.29 4.31
N ALA A 83 -1.98 -10.40 3.58
CA ALA A 83 -1.14 -11.49 4.04
C ALA A 83 0.31 -11.05 4.28
N ALA A 84 0.93 -10.38 3.31
CA ALA A 84 2.29 -9.87 3.46
C ALA A 84 2.40 -8.81 4.58
N PHE A 85 1.43 -7.90 4.69
CA PHE A 85 1.44 -6.84 5.71
C PHE A 85 1.26 -7.40 7.14
N SER A 86 0.20 -8.19 7.36
CA SER A 86 -0.07 -8.80 8.67
C SER A 86 1.02 -9.79 9.08
N GLY A 87 1.55 -10.55 8.12
CA GLY A 87 2.68 -11.43 8.32
C GLY A 87 3.95 -10.67 8.74
N GLY A 88 4.26 -9.55 8.05
CA GLY A 88 5.37 -8.67 8.42
C GLY A 88 5.24 -8.10 9.83
N LEU A 89 4.03 -7.67 10.23
CA LEU A 89 3.76 -7.20 11.59
C LEU A 89 4.02 -8.28 12.64
N LEU A 90 3.49 -9.50 12.44
CA LEU A 90 3.71 -10.60 13.37
C LEU A 90 5.18 -11.02 13.41
N PHE A 91 5.84 -11.12 12.25
CA PHE A 91 7.26 -11.46 12.17
C PHE A 91 8.12 -10.45 12.94
N GLY A 92 7.84 -9.15 12.77
CA GLY A 92 8.53 -8.07 13.47
C GLY A 92 8.33 -8.13 14.99
N HIS A 93 7.14 -8.53 15.45
CA HIS A 93 6.84 -8.76 16.86
C HIS A 93 7.57 -9.99 17.43
N LEU A 94 7.57 -11.12 16.71
CA LEU A 94 8.20 -12.37 17.15
C LEU A 94 9.74 -12.27 17.23
N HIS A 95 10.35 -11.40 16.43
CA HIS A 95 11.80 -11.23 16.33
C HIS A 95 12.29 -9.86 16.83
N GLU A 96 11.52 -9.17 17.66
CA GLU A 96 11.70 -7.77 18.09
C GLU A 96 13.17 -7.31 18.26
N LYS A 97 14.02 -8.13 18.89
CA LYS A 97 15.45 -7.82 19.14
C LYS A 97 16.35 -7.88 17.89
N HIS A 98 15.98 -8.65 16.88
CA HIS A 98 16.77 -8.89 15.66
C HIS A 98 16.07 -8.42 14.38
N THR A 99 14.80 -7.98 14.46
CA THR A 99 13.97 -7.57 13.32
C THR A 99 14.69 -6.61 12.38
N HIS A 100 15.37 -5.59 12.92
CA HIS A 100 16.07 -4.61 12.09
C HIS A 100 17.13 -5.26 11.17
N LYS A 101 17.98 -6.17 11.69
CA LYS A 101 19.01 -6.85 10.87
C LYS A 101 18.37 -7.80 9.85
N LEU A 102 17.28 -8.46 10.23
CA LEU A 102 16.60 -9.45 9.38
C LEU A 102 15.85 -8.81 8.20
N VAL A 103 15.26 -7.64 8.42
CA VAL A 103 14.40 -6.96 7.43
C VAL A 103 15.18 -6.00 6.55
N LEU A 104 16.33 -5.47 7.00
CA LEU A 104 17.11 -4.44 6.29
C LEU A 104 17.33 -4.73 4.80
N THR A 105 17.74 -5.95 4.45
CA THR A 105 17.96 -6.32 3.04
C THR A 105 16.66 -6.30 2.25
N THR A 106 15.56 -6.77 2.84
CA THR A 106 14.23 -6.75 2.21
C THR A 106 13.75 -5.31 2.04
N GLU A 107 14.00 -4.44 3.02
CA GLU A 107 13.72 -3.01 2.95
C GLU A 107 14.51 -2.34 1.83
N SER A 108 15.83 -2.59 1.72
CA SER A 108 16.66 -2.06 0.63
C SER A 108 16.17 -2.51 -0.75
N ILE A 109 15.73 -3.77 -0.89
CA ILE A 109 15.14 -4.27 -2.14
C ILE A 109 13.81 -3.55 -2.43
N ALA A 110 12.96 -3.37 -1.43
CA ALA A 110 11.69 -2.66 -1.57
C ALA A 110 11.90 -1.19 -1.95
N GLU A 111 12.89 -0.51 -1.35
CA GLU A 111 13.28 0.85 -1.71
C GLU A 111 13.81 0.95 -3.14
N LEU A 112 14.63 -0.01 -3.57
CA LEU A 112 15.11 -0.05 -4.95
C LEU A 112 13.95 -0.18 -5.95
N PHE A 113 13.01 -1.09 -5.71
CA PHE A 113 11.83 -1.24 -6.56
C PHE A 113 10.92 -0.01 -6.49
N ALA A 114 10.81 0.63 -5.33
CA ALA A 114 10.08 1.89 -5.19
C ALA A 114 10.71 2.99 -6.05
N MET A 115 12.03 3.19 -5.98
CA MET A 115 12.75 4.16 -6.79
C MET A 115 12.58 3.89 -8.28
N LEU A 116 12.72 2.63 -8.70
CA LEU A 116 12.48 2.23 -10.09
C LEU A 116 11.05 2.56 -10.52
N THR A 117 10.07 2.24 -9.67
CA THR A 117 8.66 2.54 -9.94
C THR A 117 8.43 4.04 -10.08
N TRP A 118 9.04 4.87 -9.24
CA TRP A 118 8.92 6.32 -9.34
C TRP A 118 9.55 6.89 -10.61
N ILE A 119 10.73 6.38 -11.00
CA ILE A 119 11.39 6.77 -12.25
C ILE A 119 10.51 6.41 -13.45
N LEU A 120 9.99 5.19 -13.50
CA LEU A 120 9.11 4.74 -14.58
C LEU A 120 7.78 5.50 -14.58
N PHE A 121 7.20 5.75 -13.42
CA PHE A 121 5.97 6.52 -13.31
C PHE A 121 6.15 7.94 -13.85
N GLY A 122 7.20 8.65 -13.45
CA GLY A 122 7.48 9.99 -13.96
C GLY A 122 7.84 10.02 -15.44
N ALA A 123 8.81 9.19 -15.85
CA ALA A 123 9.38 9.25 -17.19
C ALA A 123 8.51 8.59 -18.27
N ALA A 124 7.82 7.50 -17.94
CA ALA A 124 7.07 6.70 -18.90
C ALA A 124 5.56 6.87 -18.78
N VAL A 125 5.01 7.15 -17.59
CA VAL A 125 3.55 7.29 -17.43
C VAL A 125 3.15 8.76 -17.52
N VAL A 126 3.66 9.61 -16.62
CA VAL A 126 3.27 11.03 -16.55
C VAL A 126 3.57 11.76 -17.85
N SER A 127 4.75 11.57 -18.45
CA SER A 127 5.15 12.23 -19.71
C SER A 127 4.18 12.00 -20.87
N GLN A 128 3.49 10.84 -20.91
CA GLN A 128 2.57 10.49 -21.99
C GLN A 128 1.16 11.04 -21.77
N VAL A 129 0.77 11.29 -20.52
CA VAL A 129 -0.61 11.63 -20.15
C VAL A 129 -0.75 13.04 -19.58
N PHE A 130 0.35 13.78 -19.44
CA PHE A 130 0.36 15.12 -18.86
C PHE A 130 -0.59 16.08 -19.58
N ASP A 131 -0.60 16.06 -20.91
CA ASP A 131 -1.45 16.92 -21.74
C ASP A 131 -2.94 16.51 -21.70
N LEU A 132 -3.25 15.34 -21.12
CA LEU A 132 -4.62 14.84 -20.95
C LEU A 132 -5.22 15.28 -19.61
N PHE A 133 -4.48 15.99 -18.77
CA PHE A 133 -5.01 16.51 -17.51
C PHE A 133 -5.92 17.71 -17.76
N ASP A 134 -7.24 17.47 -17.69
CA ASP A 134 -8.22 18.54 -17.73
C ASP A 134 -8.44 19.19 -16.35
N GLY A 135 -9.10 20.35 -16.33
CA GLY A 135 -9.37 21.09 -15.09
C GLY A 135 -10.27 20.35 -14.09
N THR A 136 -11.14 19.45 -14.56
CA THR A 136 -12.00 18.61 -13.72
C THR A 136 -11.17 17.55 -13.00
N ILE A 137 -10.23 16.91 -13.71
CA ILE A 137 -9.32 15.92 -13.13
C ILE A 137 -8.42 16.58 -12.08
N ILE A 138 -7.87 17.76 -12.40
CA ILE A 138 -7.03 18.53 -11.47
C ILE A 138 -7.84 18.94 -10.23
N LEU A 139 -9.07 19.42 -10.42
CA LEU A 139 -9.96 19.78 -9.32
C LEU A 139 -10.28 18.56 -8.43
N TYR A 140 -10.60 17.42 -9.05
CA TYR A 140 -10.82 16.18 -8.33
C TYR A 140 -9.59 15.76 -7.53
N ALA A 141 -8.40 15.80 -8.13
CA ALA A 141 -7.15 15.48 -7.46
C ALA A 141 -6.91 16.42 -6.26
N ALA A 142 -7.12 17.72 -6.41
CA ALA A 142 -7.00 18.69 -5.33
C ALA A 142 -7.98 18.40 -4.18
N ILE A 143 -9.25 18.15 -4.48
CA ILE A 143 -10.28 17.77 -3.49
C ILE A 143 -9.94 16.44 -2.82
N SER A 144 -9.44 15.47 -3.58
CA SER A 144 -9.06 14.14 -3.09
C SER A 144 -7.88 14.20 -2.11
N LEU A 145 -6.90 15.07 -2.37
CA LEU A 145 -5.73 15.26 -1.52
C LEU A 145 -6.02 16.13 -0.29
N THR A 146 -7.03 17.00 -0.36
CA THR A 146 -7.43 17.88 0.74
C THR A 146 -8.65 17.32 1.46
N LEU A 147 -9.86 17.59 1.01
CA LEU A 147 -11.10 17.29 1.72
C LEU A 147 -11.28 15.80 1.99
N VAL A 148 -11.22 14.97 0.94
CA VAL A 148 -11.49 13.51 1.06
C VAL A 148 -10.48 12.84 1.99
N ARG A 149 -9.27 13.40 2.08
CA ARG A 149 -8.19 12.88 2.90
C ARG A 149 -8.18 13.46 4.32
N MET A 150 -8.11 14.77 4.42
CA MET A 150 -7.88 15.48 5.67
C MET A 150 -9.10 15.44 6.58
N LEU A 151 -10.32 15.45 6.01
CA LEU A 151 -11.54 15.48 6.81
C LEU A 151 -11.69 14.21 7.67
N PRO A 152 -11.60 12.97 7.15
CA PRO A 152 -11.66 11.77 8.00
C PRO A 152 -10.61 11.74 9.12
N ILE A 153 -9.38 12.17 8.81
CA ILE A 153 -8.28 12.21 9.79
C ILE A 153 -8.56 13.26 10.87
N TYR A 154 -9.03 14.45 10.48
CA TYR A 154 -9.42 15.49 11.43
C TYR A 154 -10.56 15.02 12.34
N LEU A 155 -11.56 14.34 11.77
CA LEU A 155 -12.69 13.79 12.50
C LEU A 155 -12.27 12.67 13.47
N SER A 156 -11.28 11.84 13.13
CA SER A 156 -10.79 10.80 14.04
C SER A 156 -10.10 11.34 15.30
N PHE A 157 -9.71 12.62 15.29
CA PHE A 157 -9.14 13.31 16.47
C PHE A 157 -10.17 14.10 17.28
N LEU A 158 -11.46 14.10 16.91
CA LEU A 158 -12.49 14.72 17.73
C LEU A 158 -12.56 14.03 19.10
N GLY A 159 -12.53 14.83 20.17
CA GLY A 159 -12.47 14.32 21.54
C GLY A 159 -11.07 14.03 22.08
N THR A 160 -10.02 14.29 21.31
CA THR A 160 -8.62 14.22 21.78
C THR A 160 -8.05 15.62 22.07
N ASP A 161 -6.97 15.69 22.85
CA ASP A 161 -6.26 16.94 23.17
C ASP A 161 -5.26 17.39 22.08
N VAL A 162 -5.25 16.71 20.92
CA VAL A 162 -4.33 17.04 19.82
C VAL A 162 -4.68 18.42 19.24
N PRO A 163 -3.75 19.39 19.13
CA PRO A 163 -4.02 20.70 18.53
C PRO A 163 -4.46 20.63 17.06
N ASN A 164 -5.33 21.56 16.64
CA ASN A 164 -5.85 21.61 15.26
C ASN A 164 -4.75 21.65 14.18
N ALA A 165 -3.65 22.36 14.43
CA ALA A 165 -2.53 22.43 13.50
C ALA A 165 -1.87 21.05 13.28
N GLN A 166 -1.75 20.24 14.33
CA GLN A 166 -1.21 18.89 14.24
C GLN A 166 -2.20 17.95 13.54
N ARG A 167 -3.51 18.05 13.82
CA ARG A 167 -4.55 17.28 13.12
C ARG A 167 -4.53 17.52 11.61
N LEU A 168 -4.48 18.80 11.21
CA LEU A 168 -4.39 19.18 9.80
C LEU A 168 -3.07 18.73 9.17
N PHE A 169 -1.96 18.84 9.90
CA PHE A 169 -0.67 18.34 9.39
C PHE A 169 -0.66 16.83 9.17
N MET A 170 -1.19 16.05 10.12
CA MET A 170 -1.35 14.61 9.98
C MET A 170 -2.32 14.26 8.83
N GLY A 171 -3.36 15.06 8.65
CA GLY A 171 -4.28 14.96 7.52
C GLY A 171 -3.58 15.18 6.17
N TRP A 172 -2.80 16.25 6.08
CA TRP A 172 -2.09 16.66 4.88
C TRP A 172 -0.96 15.67 4.54
N PHE A 173 -0.10 15.32 5.50
CA PHE A 173 1.04 14.43 5.26
C PHE A 173 0.68 12.95 5.28
N GLY A 174 0.27 12.45 4.12
CA GLY A 174 0.50 11.04 3.80
C GLY A 174 0.39 10.77 2.29
N PRO A 175 1.37 11.22 1.50
CA PRO A 175 1.28 11.26 0.04
C PRO A 175 0.71 9.98 -0.58
N ARG A 176 -0.09 10.13 -1.64
CA ARG A 176 -0.56 8.98 -2.43
C ARG A 176 0.68 8.25 -2.97
N GLY A 177 0.83 7.00 -2.53
CA GLY A 177 2.04 6.22 -2.77
C GLY A 177 1.93 5.19 -3.90
N LEU A 178 2.91 4.30 -3.93
CA LEU A 178 3.07 3.20 -4.89
C LEU A 178 1.84 2.30 -5.04
N ALA A 179 1.09 2.08 -3.95
CA ALA A 179 -0.13 1.27 -3.98
C ALA A 179 -1.15 1.78 -5.01
N SER A 180 -1.27 3.10 -5.18
CA SER A 180 -2.20 3.70 -6.15
C SER A 180 -1.78 3.36 -7.59
N ILE A 181 -0.48 3.36 -7.87
CA ILE A 181 0.08 3.00 -9.18
C ILE A 181 -0.20 1.52 -9.46
N VAL A 182 0.04 0.65 -8.49
CA VAL A 182 -0.23 -0.79 -8.62
C VAL A 182 -1.71 -1.03 -8.90
N PHE A 183 -2.63 -0.39 -8.15
CA PHE A 183 -4.06 -0.53 -8.43
C PHE A 183 -4.48 0.04 -9.78
N ALA A 184 -3.87 1.13 -10.25
CA ALA A 184 -4.13 1.66 -11.59
C ALA A 184 -3.73 0.65 -12.68
N VAL A 185 -2.58 -0.02 -12.53
CA VAL A 185 -2.15 -1.09 -13.44
C VAL A 185 -3.14 -2.24 -13.43
N ILE A 186 -3.56 -2.72 -12.25
CA ILE A 186 -4.54 -3.81 -12.14
C ILE A 186 -5.88 -3.43 -12.81
N VAL A 187 -6.34 -2.19 -12.64
CA VAL A 187 -7.57 -1.70 -13.29
C VAL A 187 -7.44 -1.67 -14.82
N ILE A 188 -6.28 -1.24 -15.35
CA ILE A 188 -6.00 -1.25 -16.78
C ILE A 188 -5.97 -2.68 -17.32
N GLU A 189 -5.21 -3.57 -16.68
CA GLU A 189 -5.04 -4.96 -17.12
C GLU A 189 -6.35 -5.73 -17.14
N ALA A 190 -7.22 -5.45 -16.19
CA ALA A 190 -8.54 -6.07 -16.16
C ALA A 190 -9.51 -5.59 -17.25
N GLY A 191 -9.14 -4.56 -18.02
CA GLY A 191 -9.95 -4.10 -19.15
C GLY A 191 -11.31 -3.52 -18.77
N LEU A 192 -11.42 -2.94 -17.57
CA LEU A 192 -12.69 -2.38 -17.09
C LEU A 192 -13.21 -1.23 -17.96
N PRO A 193 -14.54 -1.08 -18.12
CA PRO A 193 -15.14 0.13 -18.67
C PRO A 193 -14.67 1.37 -17.91
N GLY A 194 -14.10 2.35 -18.63
CA GLY A 194 -13.54 3.55 -18.01
C GLY A 194 -12.19 3.36 -17.29
N GLY A 195 -11.57 2.17 -17.33
CA GLY A 195 -10.31 1.88 -16.65
C GLY A 195 -9.16 2.84 -17.00
N LYS A 196 -9.07 3.24 -18.29
CA LYS A 196 -8.10 4.26 -18.74
C LYS A 196 -8.34 5.63 -18.10
N PHE A 197 -9.61 6.03 -17.95
CA PHE A 197 -9.95 7.30 -17.31
C PHE A 197 -9.65 7.24 -15.80
N ILE A 198 -9.97 6.13 -15.13
CA ILE A 198 -9.62 5.92 -13.72
C ILE A 198 -8.09 6.01 -13.54
N ALA A 199 -7.32 5.34 -14.40
CA ALA A 199 -5.87 5.38 -14.35
C ALA A 199 -5.30 6.79 -14.63
N LEU A 200 -5.92 7.55 -15.52
CA LEU A 200 -5.56 8.95 -15.79
C LEU A 200 -5.77 9.81 -14.53
N VAL A 201 -6.93 9.68 -13.89
CA VAL A 201 -7.26 10.40 -12.65
C VAL A 201 -6.31 10.02 -11.51
N VAL A 202 -6.02 8.73 -11.35
CA VAL A 202 -5.05 8.24 -10.36
C VAL A 202 -3.65 8.80 -10.64
N THR A 203 -3.21 8.78 -11.90
CA THR A 203 -1.90 9.33 -12.30
C THR A 203 -1.82 10.81 -11.96
N CYS A 204 -2.82 11.61 -12.33
CA CYS A 204 -2.87 13.04 -11.99
C CYS A 204 -2.82 13.26 -10.47
N THR A 205 -3.61 12.48 -9.72
CA THR A 205 -3.68 12.59 -8.25
C THR A 205 -2.35 12.23 -7.59
N VAL A 206 -1.68 11.15 -8.03
CA VAL A 206 -0.36 10.75 -7.53
C VAL A 206 0.69 11.80 -7.90
N PHE A 207 0.70 12.29 -9.14
CA PHE A 207 1.63 13.34 -9.59
C PHE A 207 1.48 14.61 -8.76
N MET A 208 0.25 15.13 -8.61
CA MET A 208 -0.02 16.30 -7.76
C MET A 208 0.37 16.01 -6.30
N SER A 209 0.12 14.80 -5.79
CA SER A 209 0.53 14.43 -4.45
C SER A 209 2.05 14.53 -4.28
N LEU A 210 2.84 13.99 -5.21
CA LEU A 210 4.30 14.03 -5.16
C LEU A 210 4.81 15.48 -5.15
N VAL A 211 4.31 16.31 -6.05
CA VAL A 211 4.72 17.72 -6.18
C VAL A 211 4.34 18.51 -4.93
N LEU A 212 3.06 18.47 -4.54
CA LEU A 212 2.54 19.28 -3.43
C LEU A 212 3.16 18.85 -2.10
N HIS A 213 3.23 17.56 -1.80
CA HIS A 213 3.78 17.08 -0.53
C HIS A 213 5.31 17.21 -0.52
N GLY A 214 5.98 16.98 -1.65
CA GLY A 214 7.44 17.16 -1.77
C GLY A 214 7.87 18.60 -1.50
N ILE A 215 7.19 19.59 -2.11
CA ILE A 215 7.47 21.01 -1.90
C ILE A 215 7.11 21.45 -0.47
N THR A 216 6.00 20.96 0.08
CA THR A 216 5.51 21.40 1.40
C THR A 216 6.11 20.66 2.60
N ALA A 217 6.77 19.52 2.41
CA ALA A 217 7.35 18.68 3.47
C ALA A 217 8.23 19.44 4.45
N LYS A 218 9.38 19.95 3.97
CA LYS A 218 10.36 20.66 4.80
C LYS A 218 9.80 21.93 5.45
N PRO A 219 9.13 22.86 4.75
CA PRO A 219 8.67 24.09 5.37
C PRO A 219 7.58 23.86 6.41
N LEU A 220 6.67 22.91 6.20
CA LEU A 220 5.57 22.67 7.14
C LEU A 220 6.04 21.89 8.38
N ALA A 221 6.95 20.93 8.22
CA ALA A 221 7.60 20.24 9.34
C ALA A 221 8.32 21.22 10.27
N ASN A 222 9.07 22.18 9.72
CA ASN A 222 9.77 23.21 10.49
C ASN A 222 8.84 24.18 11.23
N ARG A 223 7.59 24.35 10.77
CA ARG A 223 6.61 25.22 11.43
C ARG A 223 5.91 24.54 12.60
N ILE A 224 5.75 23.23 12.57
CA ILE A 224 5.02 22.46 13.59
C ILE A 224 5.95 21.79 14.60
N GLY A 225 7.20 21.53 14.23
CA GLY A 225 8.23 21.06 15.17
C GLY A 225 8.80 22.14 16.10
N LYS A 226 8.26 23.36 16.03
CA LYS A 226 8.53 24.47 16.97
C LYS A 226 7.37 24.61 17.92
#